data_AF-A0A952D034-F1
#
_entry.id   AF-A0A952D034-F1
#
_cell.length_a   1.000
_cell.length_b   1.000
_cell.length_c   1.000
_cell.angle_alpha   90.00
_cell.angle_beta   90.00
_cell.angle_gamma   90.00
#
_symmetry.space_group_name_H-M   'P 1'
#
loop_
_entity.id
_entity.type
_entity.pdbx_description
1 polymer ?
#
loop_
_entity_poly.entity_id
_entity_poly.type
_entity_poly.pdbx_seq_one_letter_code
_entity_poly.pdbx_strand_id
1 'polypeptide(L)' 'MIIKAALFLLVAVSVLAILGRVRLPGMRREARFCPDCGRPRIGKDPCECKRVRR' A
#
# COMPACT_ATOMS: atom_id res chain seq x y z
N MET A 1 38.56 11.96 7.61
CA MET A 1 37.28 11.99 8.38
C MET A 1 36.03 12.04 7.50
N ILE A 2 36.12 12.41 6.21
CA ILE A 2 34.99 12.39 5.25
C ILE A 2 34.53 10.98 4.86
N ILE A 3 35.47 10.06 4.62
CA ILE A 3 35.14 8.68 4.20
C ILE A 3 34.28 7.97 5.26
N LYS A 4 34.54 8.22 6.54
CA LYS A 4 33.79 7.65 7.66
C LYS A 4 32.34 8.15 7.70
N ALA A 5 32.13 9.44 7.43
CA ALA A 5 30.79 10.02 7.31
C ALA A 5 30.06 9.47 6.07
N ALA A 6 30.74 9.35 4.93
CA ALA A 6 30.18 8.79 3.71
C ALA A 6 29.75 7.33 3.90
N LEU A 7 30.57 6.50 4.54
CA LEU A 7 30.22 5.12 4.87
C LEU A 7 28.97 5.04 5.76
N PHE A 8 28.89 5.88 6.81
CA PHE A 8 27.77 5.86 7.73
C PHE A 8 26.45 6.20 7.02
N LEU A 9 26.48 7.17 6.10
CA LEU A 9 25.34 7.58 5.30
C LEU A 9 24.89 6.47 4.34
N LEU A 10 25.83 5.81 3.65
CA LEU A 10 25.54 4.70 2.74
C LEU A 10 24.94 3.50 3.47
N VAL A 11 25.47 3.16 4.64
CA VAL A 11 24.94 2.08 5.50
C VAL A 11 23.55 2.43 6.02
N ALA A 12 23.32 3.67 6.46
CA ALA A 12 22.00 4.09 6.94
C ALA A 12 20.92 3.98 5.85
N VAL A 13 21.18 4.48 4.64
CA VAL A 13 20.22 4.43 3.52
C VAL A 13 19.95 3.00 3.07
N SER A 14 20.98 2.15 3.01
CA SER A 14 20.82 0.74 2.61
C SER A 14 19.97 -0.07 3.61
N VAL A 15 20.17 0.14 4.92
CA VAL A 15 19.35 -0.48 5.97
C VAL A 15 17.89 -0.02 5.90
N LEU A 16 17.66 1.30 5.74
CA LEU A 16 16.32 1.86 5.59
C LEU A 16 15.61 1.32 4.33
N ALA A 17 16.32 1.12 3.22
CA ALA A 17 15.76 0.57 2.00
C ALA A 17 15.30 -0.88 2.18
N ILE A 18 16.08 -1.71 2.87
CA ILE A 18 15.72 -3.11 3.17
C ILE A 18 14.54 -3.17 4.15
N LEU A 19 14.57 -2.36 5.21
CA LEU A 19 13.47 -2.29 6.18
C LEU A 19 12.18 -1.74 5.56
N GLY A 20 12.26 -0.72 4.70
CA GLY A 20 11.11 -0.14 4.00
C GLY A 20 10.51 -1.09 2.96
N ARG A 21 11.34 -1.89 2.28
CA ARG A 21 10.89 -2.94 1.36
C ARG A 21 10.12 -4.06 2.07
N VAL A 22 10.48 -4.40 3.31
CA VAL A 22 9.86 -5.49 4.07
C VAL A 22 8.57 -5.06 4.78
N ARG A 23 8.29 -3.76 4.95
CA ARG A 23 7.12 -3.25 5.71
C ARG A 23 5.84 -2.97 4.90
N LEU A 24 5.67 -3.53 3.71
CA LEU A 24 4.36 -3.50 3.01
C LEU A 24 3.71 -4.88 2.76
N PRO A 25 3.73 -5.84 3.73
CA PRO A 25 2.87 -7.01 3.64
C PRO A 25 1.44 -6.58 3.99
N GLY A 26 0.62 -6.35 2.96
CA GLY A 26 -0.80 -6.09 3.16
C GLY A 26 -1.25 -4.65 2.94
N MET A 27 -0.66 -3.94 1.97
CA MET A 27 -1.40 -2.85 1.33
C MET A 27 -2.59 -3.45 0.58
N ARG A 28 -3.63 -3.84 1.34
CA ARG A 28 -4.95 -4.13 0.82
C ARG A 28 -5.37 -2.83 0.15
N ARG A 29 -5.24 -2.80 -1.18
CA ARG A 29 -5.95 -1.83 -2.00
C ARG A 29 -7.41 -2.06 -1.67
N GLU A 30 -7.94 -1.31 -0.71
CA GLU A 30 -9.38 -1.27 -0.47
C GLU A 30 -9.99 -1.00 -1.83
N ALA A 31 -10.74 -1.99 -2.32
CA ALA A 31 -11.26 -1.97 -3.67
C ALA A 31 -12.11 -0.71 -3.83
N ARG A 32 -11.53 0.32 -4.46
CA ARG A 32 -12.19 1.61 -4.68
C ARG A 32 -13.46 1.46 -5.52
N PHE A 33 -13.61 0.32 -6.22
CA PHE A 33 -14.71 0.00 -7.13
C PHE A 33 -15.31 -1.40 -6.83
N CYS A 34 -16.63 -1.62 -6.98
CA CYS A 34 -17.23 -2.97 -6.89
C CYS A 34 -16.79 -3.79 -8.13
N PRO A 35 -16.26 -5.01 -7.96
CA PRO A 35 -15.77 -5.84 -9.06
C PRO A 35 -16.90 -6.31 -10.00
N ASP A 36 -18.14 -6.34 -9.52
CA ASP A 36 -19.31 -6.74 -10.32
C ASP A 36 -19.88 -5.58 -11.16
N CYS A 37 -19.85 -4.34 -10.63
CA CYS A 37 -20.52 -3.17 -11.23
C CYS A 37 -19.57 -2.12 -11.80
N GLY A 38 -18.28 -2.16 -11.45
CA GLY A 38 -17.31 -1.10 -11.77
C GLY A 38 -17.59 0.24 -11.09
N ARG A 39 -18.70 0.40 -10.34
CA ARG A 39 -19.02 1.65 -9.63
C ARG A 39 -18.11 1.85 -8.43
N PRO A 40 -17.72 3.10 -8.11
CA PRO A 40 -16.96 3.40 -6.91
C PRO A 40 -17.74 2.97 -5.66
N ARG A 41 -17.05 2.35 -4.70
CA ARG A 41 -17.65 2.03 -3.40
C ARG A 41 -17.78 3.31 -2.59
N ILE A 42 -19.01 3.77 -2.38
CA ILE A 42 -19.34 4.93 -1.55
C ILE A 42 -19.66 4.40 -0.15
N GLY A 43 -18.76 4.61 0.80
CA GLY A 43 -18.94 4.15 2.19
C GLY A 43 -18.72 2.64 2.42
N LYS A 44 -19.12 2.16 3.60
CA LYS A 44 -19.05 0.73 3.99
C LYS A 44 -20.25 -0.07 3.47
N ASP A 45 -21.22 0.60 2.85
CA ASP A 45 -22.41 -0.04 2.30
C ASP A 45 -22.06 -0.96 1.12
N PRO A 46 -22.76 -2.11 0.99
CA PRO A 46 -22.59 -2.96 -0.18
C PRO A 46 -23.00 -2.23 -1.47
N CYS A 47 -22.21 -2.30 -2.58
CA CYS A 47 -22.62 -1.71 -3.89
C CYS A 47 -24.02 -2.25 -4.22
N GLU A 48 -24.88 -1.35 -4.70
CA GLU A 48 -26.25 -1.65 -5.16
C GLU A 48 -26.27 -2.81 -6.17
N CYS A 49 -25.13 -3.06 -6.85
CA CYS A 49 -24.82 -4.26 -7.66
C CYS A 49 -25.27 -5.57 -7.01
N LYS A 50 -25.08 -5.70 -5.70
CA LYS A 50 -25.44 -6.89 -4.93
C LYS A 50 -26.83 -6.82 -4.31
N ARG A 51 -27.41 -5.62 -4.17
CA ARG A 51 -28.75 -5.43 -3.61
C ARG A 51 -29.84 -5.72 -4.65
N VAL A 52 -29.58 -5.44 -5.93
CA VAL A 52 -30.50 -5.67 -7.06
C VAL A 52 -30.48 -7.12 -7.57
N ARG A 53 -29.41 -7.88 -7.28
CA ARG A 53 -29.20 -9.25 -7.81
C ARG A 53 -29.87 -10.37 -7.00
N ARG A 54 -30.74 -10.06 -6.03
CA ARG A 54 -31.51 -11.02 -5.23
C ARG A 54 -32.98 -10.90 -5.54
#